data_AF-A0A6B3D3M1-F1
#
_entry.id   AF-A0A6B3D3M1-F1
#
_cell.length_a   1.000
_cell.length_b   1.000
_cell.length_c   1.000
_cell.angle_alpha   90.00
_cell.angle_beta   90.00
_cell.angle_gamma   90.00
#
_symmetry.space_group_name_H-M   'P 1'
#
loop_
_entity.id
_entity.type
_entity.pdbx_description
1 polymer ?
#
loop_
_entity_poly.entity_id
_entity_poly.type
_entity_poly.pdbx_seq_one_letter_code
_entity_poly.pdbx_strand_id
1 'polypeptide(L)'
;ARPMLTVRETRLGAGIEAVAPYANMRDAHPWQEQRFREYRNTGPGAAVTVPGNRPQLTRAEAAAHTREAYLGDWRPHDRPAHHGRG
;
A
#
# COMPACT_ATOMS: atom_id res chain seq x y z
N ALA A 1 -13.07 13.36 -3.41
CA ALA A 1 -11.65 12.94 -3.32
C ALA A 1 -11.52 11.52 -3.85
N ARG A 2 -10.33 11.11 -4.32
CA ARG A 2 -10.08 9.74 -4.83
C ARG A 2 -8.97 9.09 -3.99
N PRO A 3 -9.31 8.38 -2.90
CA PRO A 3 -8.33 7.76 -2.01
C PRO A 3 -7.35 6.85 -2.73
N MET A 4 -6.20 6.66 -2.10
CA MET A 4 -5.13 5.77 -2.57
C MET A 4 -4.66 4.90 -1.42
N LEU A 5 -4.43 3.62 -1.72
CA LEU A 5 -3.85 2.63 -0.82
C LEU A 5 -2.91 1.76 -1.64
N THR A 6 -1.68 1.61 -1.18
CA THR A 6 -0.73 0.65 -1.72
C THR A 6 -0.29 -0.28 -0.60
N VAL A 7 -0.53 -1.58 -0.75
CA VAL A 7 0.01 -2.60 0.15
C VAL A 7 1.08 -3.38 -0.62
N ARG A 8 2.34 -3.25 -0.20
CA ARG A 8 3.47 -3.87 -0.91
C ARG A 8 4.35 -4.68 0.02
N GLU A 9 4.87 -5.80 -0.49
CA GLU A 9 5.87 -6.66 0.13
C GLU A 9 5.52 -7.02 1.58
N THR A 10 4.22 -7.20 1.83
CA THR A 10 3.66 -7.42 3.17
C THR A 10 3.14 -8.85 3.29
N ARG A 11 3.35 -9.48 4.45
CA ARG A 11 2.71 -10.75 4.77
C ARG A 11 1.30 -10.50 5.32
N LEU A 12 0.27 -10.92 4.57
CA LEU A 12 -1.13 -10.82 4.95
C LEU A 12 -1.62 -12.15 5.54
N GLY A 13 -2.08 -12.09 6.79
CA GLY A 13 -2.63 -13.24 7.52
C GLY A 13 -4.05 -13.62 7.06
N ALA A 14 -4.57 -14.71 7.63
CA ALA A 14 -5.87 -15.27 7.24
C ALA A 14 -7.09 -14.42 7.66
N GLY A 15 -6.88 -13.32 8.40
CA GLY A 15 -7.94 -12.36 8.73
C GLY A 15 -8.37 -11.46 7.57
N ILE A 16 -7.65 -11.50 6.44
CA ILE A 16 -8.06 -10.81 5.21
C ILE A 16 -8.82 -11.80 4.33
N GLU A 17 -10.05 -11.43 3.96
CA GLU A 17 -10.85 -12.19 3.00
C GLU A 17 -10.23 -12.04 1.60
N ALA A 18 -9.76 -13.13 1.01
CA ALA A 18 -8.94 -13.09 -0.20
C ALA A 18 -9.75 -12.84 -1.47
N VAL A 19 -11.04 -13.20 -1.50
CA VAL A 19 -11.94 -13.06 -2.66
C VAL A 19 -12.35 -11.60 -2.88
N ALA A 20 -12.59 -10.84 -1.82
CA ALA A 20 -13.12 -9.47 -1.77
C ALA A 20 -12.45 -8.68 -0.61
N PRO A 21 -11.14 -8.39 -0.72
CA PRO A 21 -10.38 -7.74 0.36
C PRO A 21 -10.70 -6.25 0.56
N TYR A 22 -11.44 -5.65 -0.36
CA TYR A 22 -11.83 -4.24 -0.33
C TYR A 22 -13.35 -4.11 -0.26
N ALA A 23 -13.81 -3.13 0.51
CA ALA A 23 -15.22 -2.83 0.69
C ALA A 23 -15.52 -1.38 0.27
N ASN A 24 -16.77 -1.15 -0.13
CA ASN A 24 -17.28 0.19 -0.37
C ASN A 24 -17.46 0.91 0.97
N MET A 25 -17.06 2.18 1.04
CA MET A 25 -17.31 2.99 2.24
C MET A 25 -18.79 3.41 2.34
N ARG A 26 -19.42 3.64 1.19
CA ARG A 26 -20.85 3.87 0.96
C ARG A 26 -21.15 3.57 -0.50
N ASP A 27 -22.42 3.40 -0.87
CA ASP A 27 -22.82 3.04 -2.24
C ASP A 27 -22.29 4.02 -3.29
N ALA A 28 -22.28 5.32 -2.98
CA ALA A 28 -21.77 6.37 -3.87
C ALA A 28 -20.23 6.40 -4.02
N HIS A 29 -19.50 5.53 -3.31
CA HIS A 29 -18.04 5.46 -3.34
C HIS A 29 -17.56 4.01 -3.47
N PRO A 30 -17.75 3.39 -4.65
CA PRO A 30 -17.26 2.04 -4.91
C PRO A 30 -15.73 2.01 -4.81
N TRP A 31 -15.18 0.95 -4.22
CA TRP A 31 -13.74 0.84 -4.02
C TRP A 31 -12.98 0.76 -5.36
N GLN A 32 -13.60 0.22 -6.40
CA GLN A 32 -13.03 0.03 -7.74
C GLN A 32 -12.67 1.36 -8.42
N GLU A 33 -13.39 2.42 -8.08
CA GLU A 33 -13.08 3.77 -8.58
C GLU A 33 -11.87 4.39 -7.87
N GLN A 34 -11.40 3.80 -6.75
CA GLN A 34 -10.29 4.29 -5.96
C GLN A 34 -8.94 3.75 -6.45
N ARG A 35 -7.85 4.30 -5.93
CA ARG A 35 -6.48 3.95 -6.35
C ARG A 35 -5.89 2.88 -5.42
N PHE A 36 -6.58 1.75 -5.29
CA PHE A 36 -6.14 0.63 -4.45
C PHE A 36 -5.30 -0.34 -5.28
N ARG A 37 -4.11 -0.67 -4.80
CA ARG A 37 -3.10 -1.45 -5.52
C ARG A 37 -2.25 -2.30 -4.59
N GLU A 38 -1.79 -3.45 -5.07
CA GLU A 38 -0.92 -4.36 -4.31
C GLU A 38 0.34 -4.75 -5.07
N TYR A 39 1.41 -5.12 -4.35
CA TYR A 39 2.65 -5.62 -4.97
C TYR A 39 3.36 -6.65 -4.11
N ARG A 40 3.52 -7.88 -4.62
CA ARG A 40 4.32 -8.96 -4.00
C ARG A 40 4.00 -9.21 -2.52
N ASN A 41 2.72 -9.11 -2.15
CA ASN A 41 2.25 -9.54 -0.84
C ASN A 41 2.31 -11.08 -0.74
N THR A 42 2.41 -11.58 0.49
CA THR A 42 2.54 -13.03 0.76
C THR A 42 1.58 -13.49 1.85
N GLY A 43 1.40 -14.79 2.01
CA GLY A 43 0.52 -15.37 3.02
C GLY A 43 -0.92 -15.57 2.55
N PRO A 44 -1.77 -16.22 3.36
CA PRO A 44 -3.11 -16.64 2.95
C PRO A 44 -4.03 -15.46 2.58
N GLY A 45 -3.89 -14.32 3.27
CA GLY A 45 -4.67 -13.12 2.97
C GLY A 45 -4.25 -12.37 1.69
N ALA A 46 -3.14 -12.80 1.06
CA ALA A 46 -2.63 -12.23 -0.18
C ALA A 46 -2.93 -13.11 -1.42
N ALA A 47 -3.64 -14.23 -1.24
CA ALA A 47 -4.01 -15.08 -2.36
C ALA A 47 -4.84 -14.30 -3.39
N VAL A 48 -4.44 -14.38 -4.66
CA VAL A 48 -5.16 -13.76 -5.78
C VAL A 48 -6.09 -14.81 -6.37
N THR A 49 -7.29 -14.92 -5.82
CA THR A 49 -8.33 -15.86 -6.28
C THR A 49 -9.24 -15.23 -7.34
N VAL A 50 -9.53 -13.94 -7.19
CA VAL A 50 -10.28 -13.13 -8.16
C VAL A 50 -9.42 -11.94 -8.57
N PRO A 51 -8.70 -12.01 -9.72
CA PRO A 51 -7.77 -10.96 -10.14
C PRO A 51 -8.37 -9.55 -10.17
N GLY A 52 -9.63 -9.42 -10.59
CA GLY A 52 -10.34 -8.14 -10.65
C GLY A 52 -10.55 -7.47 -9.29
N ASN A 53 -10.56 -8.24 -8.20
CA ASN A 53 -10.72 -7.73 -6.84
C ASN A 53 -9.39 -7.37 -6.17
N ARG A 54 -8.24 -7.67 -6.81
CA ARG A 54 -6.90 -7.40 -6.26
C ARG A 54 -5.94 -6.79 -7.30
N PRO A 55 -6.18 -5.54 -7.73
CA PRO A 55 -5.32 -4.88 -8.72
C PRO A 55 -3.83 -4.91 -8.33
N GLN A 56 -3.00 -5.58 -9.14
CA GLN A 56 -1.56 -5.70 -8.91
C GLN A 56 -0.79 -4.60 -9.63
N LEU A 57 0.26 -4.09 -8.99
CA LEU A 57 1.28 -3.27 -9.64
C LEU A 57 2.26 -4.17 -10.37
N THR A 58 2.72 -3.69 -11.51
CA THR A 58 3.96 -4.15 -12.13
C THR A 58 5.15 -3.73 -11.27
N ARG A 59 6.31 -4.35 -11.52
CA ARG A 59 7.57 -3.93 -10.90
C ARG A 59 7.88 -2.44 -11.18
N ALA A 60 7.61 -1.98 -12.41
CA ALA A 60 7.88 -0.61 -12.80
C ALA A 60 6.99 0.39 -12.05
N GLU A 61 5.70 0.11 -11.92
CA GLU A 61 4.79 0.96 -11.13
C GLU A 61 5.12 0.93 -9.64
N ALA A 62 5.48 -0.24 -9.10
CA ALA A 62 5.88 -0.37 -7.70
C ALA A 62 7.12 0.46 -7.34
N ALA A 63 8.00 0.77 -8.31
CA ALA A 63 9.16 1.63 -8.12
C ALA A 63 8.78 3.09 -7.80
N ALA A 64 7.56 3.52 -8.12
CA ALA A 64 7.05 4.85 -7.75
C ALA A 64 6.46 4.90 -6.33
N HIS A 65 6.32 3.76 -5.65
CA HIS A 65 5.68 3.64 -4.34
C HIS A 65 6.68 3.28 -3.23
N THR A 66 7.77 4.04 -3.13
CA THR A 66 8.82 3.87 -2.12
C THR A 66 8.71 4.92 -1.00
N ARG A 67 9.46 4.69 0.08
CA ARG A 67 9.56 5.66 1.17
C ARG A 67 10.11 7.00 0.66
N GLU A 68 11.14 6.95 -0.17
CA GLU A 68 11.81 8.13 -0.74
C GLU A 68 10.86 8.90 -1.65
N ALA A 69 10.05 8.20 -2.45
CA ALA A 69 9.06 8.83 -3.33
C ALA A 69 7.96 9.58 -2.55
N TYR A 70 7.60 9.10 -1.36
CA TYR A 70 6.55 9.71 -0.54
C TYR A 70 7.05 10.74 0.48
N LEU A 71 8.22 10.50 1.08
CA LEU A 71 8.73 11.31 2.19
C LEU A 71 9.85 12.26 1.76
N GLY A 72 10.40 12.10 0.55
CA GLY A 72 11.59 12.83 0.11
C GLY A 72 12.76 12.60 1.06
N ASP A 73 13.45 13.68 1.41
CA ASP A 73 14.59 13.66 2.34
C ASP A 73 14.19 13.62 3.81
N TRP A 74 12.90 13.56 4.14
CA TRP A 74 12.47 13.50 5.52
C TRP A 74 12.88 12.17 6.18
N ARG A 75 13.64 12.28 7.28
CA ARG A 75 14.16 11.14 8.05
C ARG A 75 13.61 11.18 9.49
N PRO A 76 12.48 10.50 9.78
CA PRO A 76 11.77 10.61 11.06
C PRO A 76 12.55 10.08 12.27
N HIS A 77 13.55 9.24 12.04
CA HIS A 77 14.34 8.59 13.09
C HIS A 77 15.75 9.16 13.21
N ASP A 78 16.11 10.13 12.38
CA ASP A 78 17.38 10.82 12.54
C ASP A 78 17.25 11.73 13.76
N ARG A 79 18.03 11.45 14.81
CA ARG A 79 18.20 12.44 15.88
C ARG A 79 18.81 13.69 15.26
N PRO A 80 18.30 14.89 15.57
CA PRO A 80 18.98 16.11 15.18
C PRO A 80 20.43 16.03 15.67
N ALA A 81 21.38 16.32 14.80
CA ALA A 81 22.76 16.47 15.23
C ALA A 81 22.79 17.54 16.33
N HIS A 82 23.24 17.17 17.54
CA HIS A 82 23.57 18.17 18.53
C HIS A 82 24.71 19.00 17.94
N HIS A 83 24.39 20.20 17.44
CA HIS A 83 25.39 21.23 17.20
C HIS A 83 25.89 21.71 18.57
N GLY A 84 26.80 20.93 19.16
CA GLY A 84 27.62 21.37 20.27
C GLY A 84 28.50 22.50 19.75
N ARG A 85 28.24 23.72 20.24
CA ARG A 85 29.17 24.85 20.09
C ARG A 85 30.39 24.52 20.94
N GLY A 86 31.51 24.25 20.28
CA GLY A 86 32.86 24.39 20.84
C GLY A 86 33.47 25.67 20.32
#